data_AF-A0A017HKT6-F1
#
_entry.id   AF-A0A017HKT6-F1
#
_cell.length_a   1.000
_cell.length_b   1.000
_cell.length_c   1.000
_cell.angle_alpha   90.00
_cell.angle_beta   90.00
_cell.angle_gamma   90.00
#
_symmetry.space_group_name_H-M   'P 1'
#
loop_
_entity.id
_entity.type
_entity.pdbx_description
1 polymer ?
#
loop_
_entity_poly.entity_id
_entity_poly.type
_entity_poly.pdbx_seq_one_letter_code
_entity_poly.pdbx_strand_id
1 'polypeptide(L)'
;MMEDHPLPFACTTNLVDRLDPASMRRFTLKVEFRPLDPDQARDAFRHFFDLAAPAGLSRLDRLTPGDFAAVLRRVRLLGLGDSERILGELAREQATKPGGGVEPVGFRVRAPR
;
A
#
# COMPACT_ATOMS: atom_id res chain seq x y z
N MET A 1 -12.77 5.93 29.32
CA MET A 1 -12.97 6.16 27.86
C MET A 1 -11.63 5.96 27.12
N MET A 2 -11.56 6.13 25.80
CA MET A 2 -10.28 6.22 25.05
C MET A 2 -9.30 7.23 25.69
N GLU A 3 -9.87 8.25 26.33
CA GLU A 3 -9.21 9.38 26.99
C GLU A 3 -8.62 9.04 28.37
N ASP A 4 -9.09 7.97 29.03
CA ASP A 4 -8.66 7.57 30.39
C ASP A 4 -7.74 6.35 30.38
N HIS A 5 -7.21 5.98 29.21
CA HIS A 5 -6.39 4.78 29.12
C HIS A 5 -5.03 5.04 29.79
N PRO A 6 -4.57 4.16 30.70
CA PRO A 6 -3.32 4.38 31.45
C PRO A 6 -2.04 4.26 30.59
N LEU A 7 -2.18 3.85 29.33
CA LEU A 7 -1.08 3.67 28.36
C LEU A 7 -1.38 4.43 27.07
N PRO A 8 -0.35 4.70 26.23
CA PRO A 8 -0.55 5.27 24.90
C PRO A 8 -1.59 4.48 24.10
N PHE A 9 -2.55 5.23 23.54
CA PHE A 9 -3.63 4.68 22.75
C PHE A 9 -3.41 4.97 21.26
N ALA A 10 -3.54 3.95 20.41
CA ALA A 10 -3.40 4.08 18.97
C ALA A 10 -4.56 3.42 18.23
N CYS A 11 -5.09 4.12 17.23
CA CYS A 11 -6.06 3.60 16.27
C CYS A 11 -5.52 3.74 14.84
N THR A 12 -5.87 2.78 13.99
CA THR A 12 -5.59 2.84 12.55
C THR A 12 -6.90 2.76 11.78
N THR A 13 -7.05 3.56 10.72
CA THR A 13 -8.21 3.49 9.82
C THR A 13 -7.77 3.74 8.38
N ASN A 14 -8.38 3.01 7.45
CA ASN A 14 -8.27 3.26 6.02
C ASN A 14 -9.44 4.13 5.49
N LEU A 15 -10.37 4.52 6.37
CA LEU A 15 -11.60 5.26 6.03
C LEU A 15 -11.69 6.54 6.87
N VAL A 16 -10.64 7.36 6.84
CA VAL A 16 -10.55 8.58 7.65
C VAL A 16 -11.70 9.55 7.35
N ASP A 17 -12.15 9.64 6.10
CA ASP A 17 -13.25 10.52 5.69
C ASP A 17 -14.62 10.12 6.25
N ARG A 18 -14.73 8.90 6.79
CA ARG A 18 -15.95 8.40 7.44
C ARG A 18 -15.91 8.54 8.96
N LEU A 19 -14.79 9.01 9.51
CA LEU A 19 -14.69 9.25 10.95
C LEU A 19 -15.40 10.54 11.32
N ASP A 20 -16.18 10.52 12.40
CA ASP A 20 -16.88 11.72 12.82
C ASP A 20 -15.89 12.80 13.31
N PRO A 21 -16.15 14.08 13.03
CA PRO A 21 -15.25 15.16 13.42
C PRO A 21 -15.05 15.30 14.94
N ALA A 22 -15.99 14.85 15.78
CA ALA A 22 -15.86 14.96 17.23
C ALA A 22 -14.85 13.93 17.77
N SER A 23 -14.83 12.72 17.22
CA SER A 23 -13.80 11.72 17.52
C SER A 23 -12.42 12.17 17.04
N MET A 24 -12.32 12.79 15.87
CA MET A 24 -11.04 13.33 15.36
C MET A 24 -10.42 14.40 16.26
N ARG A 25 -11.23 15.12 17.05
CA ARG A 25 -10.72 16.13 18.02
C ARG A 25 -10.10 15.51 19.27
N ARG A 26 -10.40 14.23 19.56
CA ARG A 26 -9.88 13.50 20.72
C ARG A 26 -8.48 12.91 20.50
N PHE A 27 -8.01 12.85 19.26
CA PHE A 27 -6.65 12.41 18.95
C PHE A 27 -5.67 13.58 18.97
N THR A 28 -4.67 13.50 19.85
CA THR A 28 -3.57 14.48 19.94
C THR A 28 -2.68 14.45 18.70
N LEU A 29 -2.37 13.26 18.20
CA LEU A 29 -1.53 13.05 17.01
C LEU A 29 -2.34 12.37 15.91
N LYS A 30 -2.13 12.83 14.69
CA LYS A 30 -2.76 12.29 13.48
C LYS A 30 -1.65 12.07 12.46
N VAL A 31 -1.47 10.82 12.05
CA VAL A 31 -0.42 10.43 11.11
C VAL A 31 -1.09 9.81 9.90
N GLU A 32 -0.77 10.33 8.72
CA GLU A 32 -1.22 9.78 7.45
C GLU A 32 -0.07 9.02 6.79
N PHE A 33 -0.34 7.78 6.39
CA PHE A 33 0.59 6.98 5.59
C PHE A 33 0.22 7.12 4.11
N ARG A 34 1.04 7.88 3.39
CA ARG A 34 0.93 8.05 1.94
C ARG A 34 1.73 6.98 1.19
N PRO A 35 1.51 6.79 -0.13
CA PRO A 35 2.43 6.04 -0.96
C PRO A 35 3.88 6.50 -0.80
N LEU A 36 4.80 5.58 -1.05
CA LEU A 36 6.24 5.81 -0.96
C LEU A 36 6.66 6.88 -1.96
N ASP A 37 7.54 7.78 -1.53
CA ASP A 37 8.25 8.66 -2.46
C ASP A 37 9.27 7.88 -3.31
N PRO A 38 9.83 8.47 -4.38
CA PRO A 38 10.74 7.75 -5.27
C PRO A 38 12.01 7.20 -4.60
N ASP A 39 12.54 7.85 -3.55
CA ASP A 39 13.71 7.38 -2.83
C ASP A 39 13.33 6.19 -1.94
N GLN A 40 12.21 6.31 -1.22
CA GLN A 40 11.64 5.23 -0.41
C GLN A 40 11.26 4.01 -1.25
N ALA A 41 10.72 4.21 -2.47
CA ALA A 41 10.41 3.12 -3.38
C ALA A 41 11.68 2.37 -3.82
N ARG A 42 12.78 3.09 -4.08
CA ARG A 42 14.08 2.49 -4.40
C ARG A 42 14.67 1.72 -3.21
N ASP A 43 14.50 2.23 -2.00
CA ASP A 43 14.90 1.53 -0.76
C ASP A 43 14.08 0.27 -0.54
N ALA A 44 12.76 0.37 -0.71
CA ALA A 44 11.85 -0.77 -0.62
C ALA A 44 12.21 -1.84 -1.68
N PHE A 45 12.48 -1.45 -2.92
CA PHE A 45 12.86 -2.40 -3.96
C PHE A 45 14.11 -3.21 -3.55
N ARG A 46 15.15 -2.52 -3.08
CA ARG A 46 16.37 -3.16 -2.58
C ARG A 46 16.08 -4.07 -1.39
N HIS A 47 15.27 -3.60 -0.44
CA HIS A 47 14.92 -4.36 0.76
C HIS A 47 14.14 -5.65 0.46
N PHE A 48 13.14 -5.59 -0.42
CA PHE A 48 12.25 -6.72 -0.68
C PHE A 48 12.85 -7.75 -1.64
N PHE A 49 13.67 -7.32 -2.62
CA PHE A 49 14.15 -8.18 -3.70
C PHE A 49 15.65 -8.46 -3.66
N ASP A 50 16.43 -7.73 -2.85
CA ASP A 50 17.90 -7.81 -2.82
C ASP A 50 18.54 -7.55 -4.20
N LEU A 51 17.95 -6.60 -4.95
CA LEU A 51 18.34 -6.24 -6.30
C LEU A 51 18.43 -4.72 -6.46
N ALA A 52 19.23 -4.27 -7.43
CA ALA A 52 19.26 -2.86 -7.80
C ALA A 52 17.90 -2.42 -8.35
N ALA A 53 17.41 -1.28 -7.85
CA ALA A 53 16.15 -0.71 -8.29
C ALA A 53 16.26 -0.23 -9.76
N PRO A 54 15.34 -0.65 -10.64
CA PRO A 54 15.36 -0.24 -12.03
C PRO A 54 14.94 1.22 -12.18
N ALA A 55 15.49 1.92 -13.18
CA ALA A 55 15.26 3.36 -13.39
C ALA A 55 13.76 3.70 -13.58
N GLY A 56 13.01 2.79 -14.20
CA GLY A 56 11.57 2.94 -14.44
C GLY A 56 10.71 2.95 -13.17
N LEU A 57 11.24 2.52 -12.02
CA LEU A 57 10.51 2.50 -10.75
C LEU A 57 10.03 3.89 -10.32
N SER A 58 10.79 4.94 -10.66
CA SER A 58 10.45 6.33 -10.35
C SER A 58 9.15 6.82 -10.99
N ARG A 59 8.63 6.10 -11.99
CA ARG A 59 7.35 6.40 -12.66
C ARG A 59 6.14 5.83 -11.93
N LEU A 60 6.35 4.99 -10.91
CA LEU A 60 5.28 4.39 -10.11
C LEU A 60 5.16 5.17 -8.79
N ASP A 61 4.09 5.95 -8.67
CA ASP A 61 3.87 6.98 -7.64
C ASP A 61 2.84 6.59 -6.57
N ARG A 62 2.24 5.40 -6.69
CA ARG A 62 1.20 4.88 -5.77
C ARG A 62 1.61 3.57 -5.11
N LEU A 63 2.90 3.26 -5.10
CA LEU A 63 3.43 2.07 -4.45
C LEU A 63 3.49 2.26 -2.92
N THR A 64 3.18 1.19 -2.22
CA THR A 64 3.21 1.05 -0.76
C THR A 64 4.05 -0.18 -0.43
N PRO A 65 4.59 -0.31 0.79
CA PRO A 65 5.29 -1.52 1.21
C PRO A 65 4.47 -2.81 1.02
N GLY A 66 3.14 -2.71 1.11
CA GLY A 66 2.23 -3.83 0.86
C GLY A 66 2.30 -4.37 -0.57
N ASP A 67 2.46 -3.50 -1.57
CA ASP A 67 2.57 -3.90 -2.98
C ASP A 67 3.88 -4.65 -3.24
N PHE A 68 4.99 -4.16 -2.67
CA PHE A 68 6.28 -4.85 -2.74
C PHE A 68 6.19 -6.24 -2.11
N ALA A 69 5.55 -6.37 -0.95
CA ALA A 69 5.34 -7.66 -0.31
C ALA A 69 4.46 -8.61 -1.14
N ALA A 70 3.40 -8.08 -1.78
CA ALA A 70 2.53 -8.85 -2.66
C ALA A 70 3.27 -9.33 -3.92
N VAL A 71 4.05 -8.45 -4.56
CA VAL A 71 4.87 -8.79 -5.71
C VAL A 71 5.96 -9.79 -5.34
N LEU A 72 6.63 -9.64 -4.19
CA LEU A 72 7.63 -10.61 -3.72
C LEU A 72 7.07 -12.03 -3.61
N ARG A 73 5.84 -12.18 -3.09
CA ARG A 73 5.16 -13.49 -3.05
C ARG A 73 4.95 -14.07 -4.46
N ARG A 74 4.52 -13.24 -5.43
CA ARG A 74 4.30 -13.66 -6.83
C ARG A 74 5.61 -13.99 -7.55
N VAL A 75 6.63 -13.18 -7.39
CA VAL A 75 7.98 -13.35 -7.93
C VAL A 75 8.60 -14.67 -7.45
N ARG A 76 8.49 -14.97 -6.14
CA ARG A 76 8.95 -16.24 -5.57
C ARG A 76 8.19 -17.44 -6.12
N LEU A 77 6.88 -17.31 -6.30
CA LEU A 77 6.04 -18.38 -6.88
C LEU A 77 6.40 -18.66 -8.35
N LEU A 78 6.69 -17.61 -9.12
CA LEU A 78 6.94 -17.68 -10.56
C LEU A 78 8.43 -17.88 -10.91
N GLY A 79 9.34 -17.83 -9.94
CA GLY A 79 10.79 -17.90 -10.17
C GLY A 79 11.33 -16.71 -10.97
N LEU A 80 10.76 -15.52 -10.78
CA LEU A 80 11.26 -14.28 -11.41
C LEU A 80 12.47 -13.75 -10.63
N GLY A 81 13.50 -13.26 -11.33
CA GLY A 81 14.75 -12.86 -10.68
C GLY A 81 15.42 -11.61 -11.25
N ASP A 82 14.87 -10.98 -12.30
CA ASP A 82 15.43 -9.75 -12.85
C ASP A 82 14.59 -8.52 -12.48
N SER A 83 15.27 -7.39 -12.29
CA SER A 83 14.66 -6.15 -11.82
C SER A 83 13.56 -5.62 -12.74
N GLU A 84 13.70 -5.78 -14.07
CA GLU A 84 12.74 -5.26 -15.05
C GLU A 84 11.43 -6.04 -15.04
N ARG A 85 11.47 -7.38 -14.92
CA ARG A 85 10.26 -8.19 -14.75
C ARG A 85 9.55 -7.88 -13.44
N ILE A 86 10.31 -7.68 -12.36
CA ILE A 86 9.74 -7.28 -11.05
C ILE A 86 9.09 -5.90 -11.15
N LEU A 87 9.70 -4.94 -11.85
CA LEU A 87 9.09 -3.64 -12.13
C LEU A 87 7.77 -3.77 -12.87
N GLY A 88 7.69 -4.66 -13.86
CA GLY A 88 6.45 -4.97 -14.56
C GLY A 88 5.35 -5.50 -13.62
N GLU A 89 5.71 -6.35 -12.65
CA GLU A 89 4.76 -6.85 -11.64
C GLU A 89 4.30 -5.78 -10.66
N LEU A 90 5.19 -4.86 -10.25
CA LEU A 90 4.83 -3.68 -9.45
C LEU A 90 3.90 -2.73 -10.21
N ALA A 91 4.17 -2.51 -11.50
CA ALA A 91 3.30 -1.69 -12.34
C ALA A 91 1.89 -2.31 -12.45
N ARG A 92 1.80 -3.64 -12.62
CA ARG A 92 0.54 -4.38 -12.61
C ARG A 92 -0.18 -4.26 -11.27
N GLU A 93 0.52 -4.43 -10.16
CA GLU A 93 -0.05 -4.28 -8.80
C GLU A 93 -0.59 -2.86 -8.59
N GLN A 94 0.14 -1.83 -9.00
CA GLN A 94 -0.33 -0.46 -8.89
C GLN A 94 -1.60 -0.21 -9.73
N ALA A 95 -1.71 -0.84 -10.90
CA ALA A 95 -2.83 -0.63 -11.82
C ALA A 95 -4.16 -1.23 -11.30
N THR A 96 -4.13 -2.24 -10.42
CA THR A 96 -5.35 -2.83 -9.84
C THR A 96 -5.99 -1.93 -8.77
N LYS A 97 -5.28 -0.89 -8.32
CA LYS A 97 -5.78 0.03 -7.30
C LYS A 97 -6.90 0.93 -7.82
N PRO A 98 -7.84 1.36 -6.96
CA PRO A 98 -8.85 2.36 -7.32
C PRO A 98 -8.21 3.61 -7.94
N GLY A 99 -8.74 4.06 -9.09
CA GLY A 99 -8.17 5.15 -9.89
C GLY A 99 -7.07 4.71 -10.87
N GLY A 100 -6.74 3.42 -10.96
CA GLY A 100 -5.78 2.86 -11.93
C GLY A 100 -6.33 2.48 -13.31
N GLY A 101 -7.60 2.81 -13.61
CA GLY A 101 -8.23 2.54 -14.90
C GLY A 101 -8.66 1.09 -15.15
N VAL A 102 -8.34 0.16 -14.26
CA VAL A 102 -8.75 -1.25 -14.33
C VAL A 102 -9.96 -1.49 -13.43
N GLU A 103 -10.97 -2.21 -13.94
CA GLU A 103 -12.13 -2.67 -13.15
C GLU A 103 -11.63 -3.41 -11.89
N PRO A 104 -12.14 -3.07 -10.69
CA PRO A 104 -11.70 -3.70 -9.46
C PRO A 104 -12.02 -5.21 -9.49
N VAL A 105 -10.98 -6.04 -9.42
CA VAL A 105 -11.12 -7.49 -9.25
C VAL A 105 -11.56 -7.73 -7.80
N GLY A 106 -12.77 -8.24 -7.62
CA GLY A 106 -13.33 -8.50 -6.30
C GLY A 106 -14.48 -9.50 -6.31
N PHE A 107 -14.77 -10.07 -5.13
CA PHE A 107 -15.92 -10.94 -4.92
C PHE A 107 -17.17 -10.09 -4.67
N ARG A 108 -18.00 -9.89 -5.71
CA ARG A 108 -19.31 -9.26 -5.54
C ARG A 108 -20.27 -10.29 -4.94
N VAL A 109 -20.64 -10.12 -3.67
CA VAL A 109 -21.80 -10.84 -3.12
C VAL A 109 -23.06 -10.22 -3.73
N ARG A 110 -23.77 -11.00 -4.54
CA ARG A 110 -25.05 -10.59 -5.13
C ARG A 110 -26.09 -10.61 -4.01
N ALA A 111 -26.60 -9.45 -3.59
CA ALA A 111 -27.69 -9.41 -2.62
C ALA A 111 -28.92 -10.14 -3.18
N PRO A 112 -29.64 -10.94 -2.37
CA PRO A 112 -30.91 -11.52 -2.79
C PRO A 112 -31.95 -10.42 -2.97
N ARG A 113 -32.84 -10.63 -3.95
CA ARG A 113 -33.92 -9.71 -4.34
C ARG A 113 -34.96 -9.53 -3.23
#